data_AF-A0A0P7ZA53-F1
#
_entry.id   AF-A0A0P7ZA53-F1
#
_cell.length_a   1.000
_cell.length_b   1.000
_cell.length_c   1.000
_cell.angle_alpha   90.00
_cell.angle_beta   90.00
_cell.angle_gamma   90.00
#
_symmetry.space_group_name_H-M   'P 1'
#
loop_
_entity.id
_entity.type
_entity.pdbx_description
1 polymer ?
#
loop_
_entity_poly.entity_id
_entity_poly.type
_entity_poly.pdbx_seq_one_letter_code
_entity_poly.pdbx_strand_id
1 'polypeptide(L)'
;MAKSWQFIRLPSLSIELRINYIYMEAQTAERFKTASTTLGWAYRSLAQHCIHVFLEEYRAFYALAAHEDYIARELTEKSYYEILESSGDLPEYKKGKPNWAETPLSKVPAPPTTQANRYRYNTISLSDHNAVCLKVAQIVHEVPLTVLVSRIVKDHFERYWKSGYLPQIQMHEQKTFDLSKVKS
;
A
#
# COMPACT_ATOMS: atom_id res chain seq x y z
N MET A 1 10.79 39.55 -25.73
CA MET A 1 10.49 38.17 -26.17
C MET A 1 10.32 37.29 -24.94
N ALA A 2 9.09 37.01 -24.53
CA ALA A 2 8.81 36.13 -23.41
C ALA A 2 8.85 34.68 -23.89
N LYS A 3 9.73 33.85 -23.31
CA LYS A 3 9.75 32.40 -23.56
C LYS A 3 8.45 31.81 -23.04
N SER A 4 7.62 31.25 -23.94
CA SER A 4 6.46 30.47 -23.55
C SER A 4 6.95 29.21 -22.85
N TRP A 5 6.58 29.04 -21.59
CA TRP A 5 6.73 27.75 -20.90
C TRP A 5 5.72 26.79 -21.51
N GLN A 6 6.18 25.93 -22.42
CA GLN A 6 5.39 24.77 -22.82
C GLN A 6 5.35 23.82 -21.62
N PHE A 7 4.19 23.73 -20.97
CA PHE A 7 3.93 22.67 -20.01
C PHE A 7 4.01 21.35 -20.78
N ILE A 8 5.10 20.61 -20.57
CA ILE A 8 5.17 19.21 -20.94
C ILE A 8 4.06 18.52 -20.15
N ARG A 9 2.98 18.10 -20.84
CA ARG A 9 2.04 17.12 -20.27
C ARG A 9 2.85 15.85 -20.06
N LEU A 10 3.33 15.65 -18.84
CA LEU A 10 3.81 14.35 -18.42
C LEU A 10 2.62 13.39 -18.52
N PRO A 11 2.76 12.21 -19.14
CA PRO A 11 1.72 11.19 -19.08
C PRO A 11 1.35 10.94 -17.61
N SER A 12 0.09 10.63 -17.33
CA SER A 12 -0.40 10.49 -15.96
C SER A 12 0.46 9.51 -15.18
N LEU A 13 1.31 10.02 -14.28
CA LEU A 13 2.31 9.27 -13.50
C LEU A 13 1.70 8.35 -12.43
N SER A 14 0.40 8.07 -12.51
CA SER A 14 -0.31 7.36 -11.47
C SER A 14 -1.49 6.55 -11.98
N ILE A 15 -1.60 5.33 -11.50
CA ILE A 15 -2.73 4.43 -11.71
C ILE A 15 -3.74 4.63 -10.59
N GLU A 16 -5.02 4.77 -10.96
CA GLU A 16 -6.12 4.75 -10.01
C GLU A 16 -6.62 3.31 -9.78
N LEU A 17 -6.34 2.78 -8.59
CA LEU A 17 -6.83 1.48 -8.17
C LEU A 17 -8.19 1.62 -7.49
N ARG A 18 -9.15 0.82 -7.94
CA ARG A 18 -10.52 0.75 -7.39
C ARG A 18 -10.55 -0.03 -6.08
N ILE A 19 -9.96 0.55 -5.05
CA ILE A 19 -10.05 0.09 -3.67
C ILE A 19 -11.08 0.99 -3.01
N ASN A 20 -12.35 0.59 -3.03
CA ASN A 20 -13.44 1.49 -2.64
C ASN A 20 -13.62 1.61 -1.12
N TYR A 21 -13.01 0.70 -0.38
CA TYR A 21 -13.02 0.66 1.08
C TYR A 21 -11.96 -0.31 1.58
N ILE A 22 -11.67 -0.24 2.88
CA ILE A 22 -10.90 -1.24 3.63
C ILE A 22 -11.67 -1.68 4.87
N TYR A 23 -11.35 -2.89 5.32
CA TYR A 23 -11.84 -3.49 6.55
C TYR A 23 -10.85 -3.20 7.68
N MET A 24 -11.35 -2.80 8.84
CA MET A 24 -10.53 -2.63 10.03
C MET A 24 -11.22 -3.19 11.27
N GLU A 25 -10.46 -3.93 12.08
CA GLU A 25 -10.85 -4.29 13.44
C GLU A 25 -10.97 -3.03 14.31
N ALA A 26 -11.69 -3.13 15.43
CA ALA A 26 -12.01 -1.98 16.29
C ALA A 26 -10.77 -1.15 16.66
N GLN A 27 -9.69 -1.81 17.08
CA GLN A 27 -8.45 -1.13 17.47
C GLN A 27 -7.79 -0.41 16.28
N THR A 28 -7.65 -1.06 15.12
CA THR A 28 -7.07 -0.43 13.92
C THR A 28 -7.94 0.73 13.45
N ALA A 29 -9.27 0.57 13.48
CA ALA A 29 -10.22 1.61 13.10
C ALA A 29 -10.13 2.83 14.01
N GLU A 30 -9.98 2.63 15.33
CA GLU A 30 -9.75 3.71 16.29
C GLU A 30 -8.45 4.45 15.99
N ARG A 31 -7.33 3.73 15.82
CA ARG A 31 -6.03 4.32 15.48
C ARG A 31 -6.09 5.12 14.17
N PHE A 32 -6.72 4.55 13.15
CA PHE A 32 -6.90 5.19 11.85
C PHE A 32 -7.70 6.49 11.98
N LYS A 33 -8.83 6.44 12.69
CA LYS A 33 -9.67 7.62 12.95
C LYS A 33 -8.89 8.69 13.71
N THR A 34 -8.19 8.32 14.79
CA THR A 34 -7.40 9.25 15.61
C THR A 34 -6.28 9.90 14.81
N ALA A 35 -5.55 9.15 13.98
CA ALA A 35 -4.55 9.73 13.08
C ALA A 35 -5.16 10.78 12.13
N SER A 36 -6.38 10.54 11.65
CA SER A 36 -7.08 11.49 10.79
C SER A 36 -7.63 12.72 11.51
N THR A 37 -8.25 12.54 12.68
CA THR A 37 -8.88 13.64 13.40
C THR A 37 -7.90 14.50 14.16
N THR A 38 -6.84 13.91 14.72
CA THR A 38 -5.88 14.61 15.59
C THR A 38 -4.66 15.08 14.82
N LEU A 39 -4.15 14.28 13.88
CA LEU A 39 -2.95 14.62 13.10
C LEU A 39 -3.28 15.18 11.70
N GLY A 40 -4.56 15.28 11.36
CA GLY A 40 -5.02 15.93 10.12
C GLY A 40 -4.89 15.09 8.84
N TRP A 41 -4.64 13.79 8.94
CA TRP A 41 -4.55 12.93 7.76
C TRP A 41 -5.91 12.72 7.08
N ALA A 42 -6.00 12.99 5.77
CA ALA A 42 -7.13 12.50 4.98
C ALA A 42 -7.12 10.97 4.88
N TYR A 43 -8.28 10.30 5.00
CA TYR A 43 -8.38 8.84 4.99
C TYR A 43 -7.72 8.19 3.78
N ARG A 44 -7.96 8.72 2.57
CA ARG A 44 -7.33 8.23 1.33
C ARG A 44 -5.81 8.32 1.42
N SER A 45 -5.28 9.48 1.81
CA SER A 45 -3.84 9.74 1.90
C SER A 45 -3.16 8.88 2.97
N LEU A 46 -3.85 8.61 4.08
CA LEU A 46 -3.34 7.72 5.13
C LEU A 46 -3.23 6.26 4.64
N ALA A 47 -4.26 5.74 3.97
CA ALA A 47 -4.21 4.42 3.37
C ALA A 47 -3.10 4.33 2.29
N GLN A 48 -2.97 5.36 1.45
CA GLN A 48 -1.91 5.46 0.46
C GLN A 48 -0.51 5.49 1.09
N HIS A 49 -0.34 6.22 2.20
CA HIS A 49 0.90 6.25 2.95
C HIS A 49 1.26 4.87 3.52
N CYS A 50 0.30 4.15 4.11
CA CYS A 50 0.53 2.78 4.60
C CYS A 50 1.02 1.85 3.48
N ILE A 51 0.40 1.94 2.29
CA ILE A 51 0.81 1.16 1.11
C ILE A 51 2.25 1.53 0.69
N HIS A 52 2.57 2.81 0.62
CA HIS A 52 3.92 3.25 0.22
C HIS A 52 5.00 2.74 1.18
N VAL A 53 4.80 2.91 2.49
CA VAL A 53 5.76 2.44 3.50
C VAL A 53 5.96 0.93 3.40
N PHE A 54 4.86 0.18 3.26
CA PHE A 54 4.91 -1.27 3.11
C PHE A 54 5.66 -1.72 1.85
N LEU A 55 5.36 -1.11 0.70
CA LEU A 55 6.02 -1.47 -0.56
C LEU A 55 7.47 -1.01 -0.61
N GLU A 56 7.84 0.06 0.08
CA GLU A 56 9.22 0.50 0.22
C GLU A 56 10.04 -0.53 1.01
N GLU A 57 9.52 -0.99 2.15
CA GLU A 57 10.20 -1.95 3.01
C GLU A 57 10.35 -3.33 2.35
N TYR A 58 9.30 -3.82 1.70
CA TYR A 58 9.27 -5.16 1.12
C TYR A 58 9.48 -5.19 -0.40
N ARG A 59 10.02 -4.11 -0.97
CA ARG A 59 10.24 -3.99 -2.42
C ARG A 59 11.02 -5.16 -3.01
N ALA A 60 12.12 -5.52 -2.35
CA ALA A 60 13.00 -6.59 -2.83
C ALA A 60 12.27 -7.94 -2.91
N PHE A 61 11.44 -8.25 -1.91
CA PHE A 61 10.64 -9.47 -1.90
C PHE A 61 9.68 -9.51 -3.09
N TYR A 62 8.91 -8.43 -3.33
CA TYR A 62 7.95 -8.41 -4.43
C TYR A 62 8.60 -8.32 -5.81
N ALA A 63 9.80 -7.74 -5.93
CA ALA A 63 10.58 -7.78 -7.16
C ALA A 63 11.01 -9.22 -7.51
N LEU A 64 11.50 -9.98 -6.51
CA LEU A 64 11.85 -11.39 -6.70
C LEU A 64 10.61 -12.25 -7.01
N ALA A 65 9.49 -12.01 -6.32
CA ALA A 65 8.25 -12.72 -6.60
C ALA A 65 7.73 -12.44 -8.01
N ALA A 66 7.82 -11.20 -8.49
CA ALA A 66 7.49 -10.84 -9.87
C ALA A 66 8.40 -11.54 -10.87
N HIS A 67 9.70 -11.63 -10.57
CA HIS A 67 10.68 -12.34 -11.38
C HIS A 67 10.32 -13.80 -11.59
N GLU A 68 10.01 -14.50 -10.50
CA GLU A 68 9.56 -15.89 -10.54
C GLU A 68 8.22 -16.06 -11.28
N ASP A 69 7.27 -15.13 -11.07
CA ASP A 69 5.94 -15.19 -11.68
C ASP A 69 6.00 -15.04 -13.22
N TYR A 70 6.74 -14.05 -13.74
CA TYR A 70 6.83 -13.87 -15.18
C TYR A 70 7.57 -15.03 -15.86
N ILE A 71 8.61 -15.59 -15.22
CA ILE A 71 9.34 -16.76 -15.75
C ILE A 71 8.41 -17.98 -15.84
N ALA A 72 7.60 -18.22 -14.81
CA ALA A 72 6.67 -19.35 -14.78
C ALA A 72 5.56 -19.25 -15.85
N ARG A 73 5.27 -18.03 -16.31
CA ARG A 73 4.31 -17.72 -17.39
C ARG A 73 4.97 -17.60 -18.78
N GLU A 74 6.29 -17.75 -18.86
CA GLU A 74 7.09 -17.51 -20.08
C GLU A 74 6.88 -16.13 -20.70
N LEU A 75 6.76 -15.12 -19.85
CA LEU A 75 6.71 -13.72 -20.25
C LEU A 75 8.10 -13.08 -20.15
N THR A 76 8.27 -11.96 -20.83
CA THR A 76 9.36 -11.03 -20.50
C THR A 76 8.95 -10.17 -19.30
N GLU A 77 9.91 -9.66 -18.55
CA GLU A 77 9.66 -8.71 -17.47
C GLU A 77 8.85 -7.50 -17.95
N LYS A 78 9.23 -6.93 -19.10
CA LYS A 78 8.54 -5.79 -19.70
C LYS A 78 7.07 -6.09 -20.03
N SER A 79 6.80 -7.18 -20.74
CA SER A 79 5.42 -7.56 -21.10
C SER A 79 4.57 -7.86 -19.86
N TYR A 80 5.16 -8.50 -18.85
CA TYR A 80 4.50 -8.75 -17.56
C TYR A 80 4.13 -7.44 -16.85
N TYR A 81 5.06 -6.49 -16.79
CA TYR A 81 4.84 -5.17 -16.22
C TYR A 81 3.71 -4.42 -16.94
N GLU A 82 3.73 -4.37 -18.28
CA GLU A 82 2.72 -3.69 -19.11
C GLU A 82 1.31 -4.31 -18.94
N ILE A 83 1.21 -5.64 -18.84
CA ILE A 83 -0.06 -6.33 -18.55
C ILE A 83 -0.58 -5.91 -17.17
N LEU A 84 0.28 -5.96 -16.15
CA LEU A 84 -0.12 -5.58 -14.80
C LEU A 84 -0.49 -4.11 -14.71
N GLU A 85 0.26 -3.21 -15.34
CA GLU A 85 -0.01 -1.78 -15.39
C GLU A 85 -1.40 -1.50 -15.96
N SER A 86 -1.71 -2.07 -17.13
CA SER A 86 -2.99 -1.93 -17.82
C SER A 86 -4.16 -2.66 -17.13
N SER A 87 -3.90 -3.43 -16.06
CA SER A 87 -4.88 -4.31 -15.41
C SER A 87 -5.43 -5.40 -16.33
N GLY A 88 -4.61 -5.86 -17.29
CA GLY A 88 -4.92 -6.99 -18.14
C GLY A 88 -4.81 -8.32 -17.40
N ASP A 89 -5.37 -9.36 -18.00
CA ASP A 89 -5.30 -10.72 -17.46
C ASP A 89 -3.94 -11.35 -17.80
N LEU A 90 -3.27 -11.89 -16.77
CA LEU A 90 -2.03 -12.64 -16.96
C LEU A 90 -2.34 -14.02 -17.58
N PRO A 91 -1.55 -14.49 -18.56
CA PRO A 91 -1.69 -15.82 -19.13
C PRO A 91 -1.44 -16.90 -18.08
N GLU A 92 -2.04 -18.07 -18.24
CA GLU A 92 -1.89 -19.18 -17.31
C GLU A 92 -0.41 -19.62 -17.11
N TYR A 93 -0.15 -20.24 -15.96
CA TYR A 93 1.17 -20.79 -15.64
C TYR A 93 1.51 -21.96 -16.57
N LYS A 94 2.66 -21.90 -17.22
CA LYS A 94 3.16 -22.98 -18.07
C LYS A 94 4.06 -23.96 -17.34
N LYS A 95 4.78 -23.49 -16.31
CA LYS A 95 5.72 -24.29 -15.50
C LYS A 95 5.22 -24.54 -14.07
N GLY A 96 3.92 -24.37 -13.84
CA GLY A 96 3.31 -24.38 -12.51
C GLY A 96 3.47 -23.05 -11.79
N LYS A 97 2.64 -22.83 -10.78
CA LYS A 97 2.67 -21.62 -9.96
C LYS A 97 3.94 -21.61 -9.09
N PRO A 98 4.70 -20.50 -9.01
CA PRO A 98 5.84 -20.40 -8.11
C PRO A 98 5.43 -20.63 -6.64
N ASN A 99 6.33 -21.26 -5.89
CA ASN A 99 6.22 -21.34 -4.44
C ASN A 99 7.04 -20.22 -3.80
N TRP A 100 6.43 -19.07 -3.57
CA TRP A 100 7.11 -17.94 -2.96
C TRP A 100 7.46 -18.20 -1.49
N ALA A 101 8.52 -17.56 -1.01
CA ALA A 101 8.89 -17.58 0.40
C ALA A 101 7.77 -16.97 1.29
N GLU A 102 7.90 -17.17 2.61
CA GLU A 102 6.92 -16.67 3.58
C GLU A 102 6.67 -15.17 3.38
N THR A 103 5.41 -14.82 3.11
CA THR A 103 5.06 -13.45 2.75
C THR A 103 5.18 -12.50 3.94
N PRO A 104 5.44 -11.19 3.72
CA PRO A 104 5.53 -10.20 4.80
C PRO A 104 4.27 -10.07 5.67
N LEU A 105 3.11 -10.48 5.16
CA LEU A 105 1.84 -10.43 5.91
C LEU A 105 1.42 -11.81 6.42
N SER A 106 2.23 -12.86 6.32
CA SER A 106 1.86 -14.24 6.70
C SER A 106 1.24 -14.33 8.10
N LYS A 107 1.73 -13.50 9.03
CA LYS A 107 1.29 -13.43 10.43
C LYS A 107 0.23 -12.35 10.70
N VAL A 108 -0.13 -11.57 9.69
CA VAL A 108 -1.15 -10.51 9.79
C VAL A 108 -2.47 -11.07 9.25
N PRO A 109 -3.39 -11.52 10.12
CA PRO A 109 -4.64 -12.11 9.68
C PRO A 109 -5.51 -11.07 8.98
N ALA A 110 -6.29 -11.52 7.99
CA ALA A 110 -7.29 -10.68 7.37
C ALA A 110 -8.35 -10.26 8.41
N PRO A 111 -8.74 -8.99 8.47
CA PRO A 111 -9.79 -8.55 9.37
C PRO A 111 -11.14 -9.20 8.99
N PRO A 112 -11.97 -9.60 9.97
CA PRO A 112 -13.24 -10.28 9.70
C PRO A 112 -14.23 -9.36 8.98
N THR A 113 -14.71 -9.76 7.80
CA THR A 113 -15.54 -8.91 6.91
C THR A 113 -16.93 -8.59 7.45
N THR A 114 -17.44 -9.38 8.40
CA THR A 114 -18.76 -9.25 9.04
C THR A 114 -18.78 -8.32 10.24
N GLN A 115 -17.65 -8.17 10.94
CA GLN A 115 -17.52 -7.36 12.16
C GLN A 115 -16.60 -6.15 11.98
N ALA A 116 -15.89 -6.06 10.85
CA ALA A 116 -14.99 -4.96 10.57
C ALA A 116 -15.71 -3.66 10.23
N ASN A 117 -15.16 -2.56 10.73
CA ASN A 117 -15.52 -1.22 10.31
C ASN A 117 -15.10 -1.02 8.84
N ARG A 118 -15.98 -0.42 8.04
CA ARG A 118 -15.72 -0.11 6.63
C ARG A 118 -15.52 1.39 6.47
N TYR A 119 -14.31 1.77 6.06
CA TYR A 119 -14.02 3.16 5.69
C TYR A 119 -13.97 3.27 4.18
N ARG A 120 -14.87 4.08 3.62
CA ARG A 120 -15.06 4.21 2.17
C ARG A 120 -14.27 5.38 1.59
N TYR A 121 -13.72 5.17 0.41
CA TYR A 121 -13.11 6.18 -0.47
C TYR A 121 -13.23 5.70 -1.91
N ASN A 122 -13.13 6.58 -2.91
CA ASN A 122 -13.46 6.18 -4.30
C ASN A 122 -12.34 5.36 -4.95
N THR A 123 -11.10 5.82 -4.85
CA THR A 123 -9.93 5.19 -5.47
C THR A 123 -8.69 5.48 -4.62
N ILE A 124 -7.64 4.67 -4.77
CA ILE A 124 -6.28 5.00 -4.34
C ILE A 124 -5.46 5.26 -5.59
N SER A 125 -4.75 6.38 -5.63
CA SER A 125 -3.80 6.68 -6.71
C SER A 125 -2.41 6.26 -6.22
N LEU A 126 -1.67 5.51 -7.03
CA LEU A 126 -0.29 5.11 -6.78
C LEU A 126 0.52 5.38 -8.06
N SER A 127 1.84 5.54 -7.93
CA SER A 127 2.70 5.50 -9.11
C SER A 127 2.55 4.16 -9.83
N ASP A 128 2.83 4.14 -11.14
CA ASP A 128 2.71 2.92 -11.95
C ASP A 128 3.47 1.76 -11.32
N HIS A 129 4.71 2.02 -10.88
CA HIS A 129 5.55 1.03 -10.21
C HIS A 129 4.92 0.49 -8.93
N ASN A 130 4.44 1.37 -8.03
CA ASN A 130 3.82 0.92 -6.78
C ASN A 130 2.50 0.19 -7.03
N ALA A 131 1.74 0.60 -8.05
CA ALA A 131 0.52 -0.08 -8.45
C ALA A 131 0.80 -1.49 -8.98
N VAL A 132 1.83 -1.65 -9.84
CA VAL A 132 2.28 -2.96 -10.33
C VAL A 132 2.80 -3.82 -9.18
N CYS A 133 3.66 -3.29 -8.31
CA CYS A 133 4.14 -4.03 -7.13
C CYS A 133 3.00 -4.46 -6.20
N LEU A 134 1.97 -3.62 -6.01
CA LEU A 134 0.80 -3.98 -5.21
C LEU A 134 -0.03 -5.11 -5.88
N LYS A 135 -0.11 -5.12 -7.21
CA LYS A 135 -0.74 -6.23 -7.97
C LYS A 135 0.06 -7.52 -7.88
N VAL A 136 1.39 -7.45 -7.90
CA VAL A 136 2.25 -8.62 -7.60
C VAL A 136 1.98 -9.12 -6.19
N ALA A 137 1.93 -8.23 -5.20
CA ALA A 137 1.55 -8.61 -3.85
C ALA A 137 0.16 -9.27 -3.82
N GLN A 138 -0.81 -8.79 -4.58
CA GLN A 138 -2.13 -9.42 -4.69
C GLN A 138 -2.05 -10.87 -5.20
N ILE A 139 -1.22 -11.13 -6.22
CA ILE A 139 -0.99 -12.47 -6.77
C ILE A 139 -0.33 -13.39 -5.76
N VAL A 140 0.70 -12.90 -5.06
CA VAL A 140 1.45 -13.67 -4.06
C VAL A 140 0.57 -14.06 -2.88
N HIS A 141 -0.25 -13.14 -2.40
CA HIS A 141 -1.10 -13.35 -1.24
C HIS A 141 -2.44 -14.03 -1.56
N GLU A 142 -2.81 -14.15 -2.84
CA GLU A 142 -4.06 -14.77 -3.31
C GLU A 142 -5.33 -14.22 -2.66
N VAL A 143 -5.36 -12.92 -2.39
CA VAL A 143 -6.52 -12.25 -1.79
C VAL A 143 -6.96 -11.06 -2.63
N PRO A 144 -8.23 -10.64 -2.53
CA PRO A 144 -8.68 -9.40 -3.16
C PRO A 144 -7.86 -8.20 -2.68
N LEU A 145 -7.62 -7.24 -3.58
CA LEU A 145 -6.84 -6.03 -3.29
C LEU A 145 -7.32 -5.28 -2.04
N THR A 146 -8.63 -5.22 -1.81
CA THR A 146 -9.23 -4.66 -0.58
C THR A 146 -8.78 -5.38 0.68
N VAL A 147 -8.71 -6.71 0.66
CA VAL A 147 -8.27 -7.52 1.81
C VAL A 147 -6.77 -7.34 2.03
N LEU A 148 -5.99 -7.31 0.96
CA LEU A 148 -4.55 -7.05 1.02
C LEU A 148 -4.26 -5.70 1.68
N VAL A 149 -4.88 -4.62 1.20
CA VAL A 149 -4.67 -3.28 1.77
C VAL A 149 -5.17 -3.18 3.20
N SER A 150 -6.25 -3.90 3.54
CA SER A 150 -6.72 -3.98 4.94
C SER A 150 -5.66 -4.59 5.87
N ARG A 151 -4.95 -5.64 5.42
CA ARG A 151 -3.83 -6.25 6.16
C ARG A 151 -2.63 -5.30 6.25
N ILE A 152 -2.29 -4.61 5.16
CA ILE A 152 -1.21 -3.60 5.14
C ILE A 152 -1.47 -2.49 6.16
N VAL A 153 -2.70 -1.95 6.20
CA VAL A 153 -3.06 -0.90 7.15
C VAL A 153 -2.99 -1.41 8.60
N LYS A 154 -3.43 -2.65 8.85
CA LYS A 154 -3.30 -3.29 10.16
C LYS A 154 -1.83 -3.39 10.59
N ASP A 155 -0.99 -3.99 9.75
CA ASP A 155 0.46 -4.13 10.00
C ASP A 155 1.12 -2.77 10.32
N HIS A 156 0.83 -1.76 9.50
CA HIS A 156 1.36 -0.41 9.67
C HIS A 156 1.04 0.17 11.05
N PHE A 157 -0.22 0.06 11.49
CA PHE A 157 -0.63 0.56 12.79
C PHE A 157 -0.18 -0.32 13.96
N GLU A 158 0.11 -1.60 13.75
CA GLU A 158 0.72 -2.43 14.79
C GLU A 158 2.18 -2.03 15.03
N ARG A 159 2.91 -1.74 13.95
CA ARG A 159 4.35 -1.44 14.00
C ARG A 159 4.65 -0.01 14.40
N TYR A 160 3.91 0.96 13.85
CA TYR A 160 4.28 2.38 13.96
C TYR A 160 3.42 3.17 14.95
N TRP A 161 2.37 2.60 15.54
CA TRP A 161 1.49 3.37 16.43
C TRP A 161 2.25 3.95 17.63
N LYS A 162 3.01 3.13 18.35
CA LYS A 162 3.72 3.55 19.56
C LYS A 162 4.89 4.49 19.28
N SER A 163 5.59 4.29 18.17
CA SER A 163 6.83 5.01 17.85
C SER A 163 6.63 6.23 16.97
N GLY A 164 5.64 6.20 16.07
CA GLY A 164 5.36 7.28 15.12
C GLY A 164 4.18 8.15 15.52
N TYR A 165 3.02 7.54 15.79
CA TYR A 165 1.75 8.29 15.96
C TYR A 165 1.54 8.79 17.39
N LEU A 166 1.68 7.91 18.38
CA LEU A 166 1.37 8.21 19.78
C LEU A 166 2.18 9.40 20.33
N PRO A 167 3.49 9.54 20.07
CA PRO A 167 4.24 10.69 20.55
C PRO A 167 3.72 12.02 19.99
N GLN A 168 3.33 12.05 18.72
CA GLN A 168 2.78 13.25 18.08
C GLN A 168 1.43 13.64 18.70
N ILE A 169 0.58 12.65 18.98
CA ILE A 169 -0.71 12.86 19.65
C ILE A 169 -0.51 13.42 21.05
N GLN A 170 0.39 12.81 21.84
CA GLN A 170 0.68 13.26 23.20
C GLN A 170 1.25 14.68 23.24
N MET A 171 2.16 15.02 22.32
CA MET A 171 2.69 16.38 22.19
C MET A 171 1.59 17.39 21.83
N HIS A 172 0.69 17.02 20.92
CA HIS A 172 -0.45 17.88 20.56
C HIS A 172 -1.36 18.14 21.78
N GLU A 173 -1.68 17.10 22.55
CA GLU A 173 -2.49 17.20 23.77
C GLU A 173 -1.83 18.05 24.85
N GLN A 174 -0.52 17.90 25.03
CA GLN A 174 0.28 18.66 26.00
C GLN A 174 0.63 20.07 25.52
N LYS A 175 0.43 20.37 24.22
CA LYS A 175 0.89 21.60 23.56
C LYS A 175 2.41 21.82 23.71
N THR A 176 3.17 20.74 23.58
CA THR A 176 4.63 20.74 23.72
C THR A 176 5.32 20.33 22.41
N PHE A 177 6.63 20.57 22.34
CA PHE A 177 7.48 20.08 21.26
C PHE A 177 8.51 19.09 21.83
N ASP A 178 8.82 18.03 21.08
CA ASP A 178 9.89 17.10 21.43
C ASP A 178 11.24 17.67 20.99
N LEU A 179 12.01 18.14 21.97
CA LEU A 179 13.36 18.65 21.77
C LEU A 179 14.44 17.57 21.88
N SER A 180 14.09 16.32 22.19
CA SER A 180 15.06 15.23 22.36
C SER A 180 15.82 14.91 21.06
N LYS A 181 15.23 15.21 19.90
CA LYS A 181 15.82 15.01 18.58
C LYS A 181 16.60 16.21 18.03
N VAL A 182 16.65 17.33 18.77
CA VAL A 182 17.36 18.56 18.34
C VAL A 182 18.83 18.54 18.75
N LYS A 183 19.24 17.60 19.62
CA LYS A 183 20.62 17.47 20.13
C LYS A 183 21.29 16.15 19.70
N SER A 184 21.27 15.84 18.41
CA SER A 184 22.14 14.81 17.80
C SER A 184 23.09 15.44 16.81
#